data_AF-A0A0K0YB10-F1
#
_entry.id   AF-A0A0K0YB10-F1
#
_cell.length_a   1.000
_cell.length_b   1.000
_cell.length_c   1.000
_cell.angle_alpha   90.00
_cell.angle_beta   90.00
_cell.angle_gamma   90.00
#
_symmetry.space_group_name_H-M   'P 1'
#
loop_
_entity.id
_entity.type
_entity.pdbx_description
1 polymer ?
#
loop_
_entity_poly.entity_id
_entity_poly.type
_entity_poly.pdbx_seq_one_letter_code
_entity_poly.pdbx_strand_id
1 'polypeptide(L)'
;MMMNWFEQDSWYFNQSISLAMLNGKMVDRENDMFRDVNALRAINGRVFGNIGGFDMCIGDRVSWHVLGFGEVFDHQNPVFEGNNVKYDGRMVDHVSVFPGTSQTAYMTPDNLGNWLIHAGQLESQTDGMVTRYNVETCNRPLFLSVPVFKKTVIRTIYIAAVDVIWDYAPRKLNIVTMGDLRDPNTPGNIYVRNTDMFIGTQYKKTVYREFYDASFSRQVQRTEKDNHLGILGPFIKAEVGDVIQVFFKNMASFDNSIYLKNLPLDNEMSKHLRNGVKPGDMKIYRWRVPERSGPGRNEPNCVGYSYNSPVYPHKDIATGLMGPLLICKRGVLDVYNNRIDKTNKEFALAFVIFNEADSHYFDENVRERAPNRTNLDDSIFQLSNTKFSINGFIFSNIPNLEMVEGDIIAWYTYSFGSFRDIHSNHFHGQTFIKTSRLSFRDDVVGVVPGSYETVEMFADNPGTWLIHCHLGLHMSAGMLNTYTILPRNHTEALIELALKGYHV
;
A
#
# COMPACT_ATOMS: atom_id res chain seq x y z
N MET A 1 10.61 10.33 -17.65
CA MET A 1 9.71 9.41 -18.37
C MET A 1 9.85 8.03 -17.76
N MET A 2 8.74 7.42 -17.36
CA MET A 2 8.68 6.03 -16.89
C MET A 2 7.63 5.31 -17.72
N MET A 3 7.98 4.14 -18.24
CA MET A 3 7.16 3.38 -19.19
C MET A 3 7.68 1.95 -19.29
N ASN A 4 6.78 0.99 -19.50
CA ASN A 4 7.17 -0.34 -19.95
C ASN A 4 7.37 -0.31 -21.47
N TRP A 5 8.60 -0.53 -21.91
CA TRP A 5 8.99 -0.50 -23.32
C TRP A 5 8.75 -1.87 -23.94
N PHE A 6 7.60 -2.06 -24.59
CA PHE A 6 7.31 -3.27 -25.34
C PHE A 6 8.02 -3.23 -26.69
N GLU A 7 9.22 -3.82 -26.78
CA GLU A 7 10.01 -3.79 -28.02
C GLU A 7 9.33 -4.51 -29.19
N GLN A 8 8.34 -5.38 -28.92
CA GLN A 8 7.56 -6.04 -29.95
C GLN A 8 6.74 -5.07 -30.82
N ASP A 9 6.32 -3.94 -30.24
CA ASP A 9 5.54 -2.91 -30.91
C ASP A 9 6.43 -1.94 -31.70
N SER A 10 7.76 -2.09 -31.59
CA SER A 10 8.74 -1.29 -32.31
C SER A 10 8.73 -1.63 -33.81
N TRP A 11 8.75 -0.60 -34.66
CA TRP A 11 8.99 -0.75 -36.10
C TRP A 11 10.30 -1.49 -36.42
N TYR A 12 11.26 -1.47 -35.48
CA TYR A 12 12.57 -2.10 -35.60
C TYR A 12 12.64 -3.50 -34.99
N PHE A 13 11.53 -4.07 -34.52
CA PHE A 13 11.54 -5.36 -33.82
C PHE A 13 12.10 -6.50 -34.67
N ASN A 14 11.66 -6.62 -35.93
CA ASN A 14 12.17 -7.65 -36.84
C ASN A 14 13.69 -7.51 -37.10
N GLN A 15 14.20 -6.28 -37.16
CA GLN A 15 15.63 -6.03 -37.31
C GLN A 15 16.39 -6.43 -36.04
N SER A 16 15.86 -6.07 -34.87
CA SER A 16 16.42 -6.41 -33.56
C SER A 16 16.50 -7.92 -33.35
N ILE A 17 15.45 -8.66 -33.71
CA ILE A 17 15.46 -10.14 -33.71
C ILE A 17 16.57 -10.67 -34.62
N SER A 18 16.67 -10.15 -35.85
CA SER A 18 17.65 -10.65 -36.82
C SER A 18 19.10 -10.44 -36.36
N LEU A 19 19.36 -9.39 -35.57
CA LEU A 19 20.66 -9.08 -34.99
C LEU A 19 20.94 -9.87 -33.69
N ALA A 20 19.91 -10.18 -32.90
CA ALA A 20 20.05 -10.82 -31.60
C ALA A 20 20.07 -12.36 -31.65
N MET A 21 19.58 -12.98 -32.73
CA MET A 21 19.56 -14.43 -32.84
C MET A 21 20.95 -15.02 -33.11
N LEU A 22 21.52 -15.68 -32.11
CA LEU A 22 22.79 -16.41 -32.24
C LEU A 22 22.70 -17.68 -33.12
N ASN A 23 21.51 -18.24 -33.40
CA ASN A 23 21.37 -19.53 -34.11
C ASN A 23 20.10 -19.70 -34.99
N GLY A 24 19.37 -18.62 -35.31
CA GLY A 24 18.28 -18.66 -36.32
C GLY A 24 17.11 -19.61 -36.05
N LYS A 25 16.92 -20.10 -34.81
CA LYS A 25 15.78 -20.95 -34.43
C LYS A 25 15.13 -20.50 -33.13
N MET A 26 13.79 -20.61 -33.17
CA MET A 26 12.76 -20.33 -32.16
C MET A 26 12.49 -18.85 -31.86
N VAL A 27 11.43 -18.34 -32.47
CA VAL A 27 10.48 -17.46 -31.78
C VAL A 27 9.09 -17.95 -32.15
N ASP A 28 8.43 -18.64 -31.21
CA ASP A 28 6.99 -18.64 -31.19
C ASP A 28 6.56 -17.23 -30.76
N ARG A 29 6.10 -16.44 -31.73
CA ARG A 29 5.76 -15.01 -31.53
C ARG A 29 4.52 -14.85 -30.64
N GLU A 30 3.71 -15.89 -30.51
CA GLU A 30 2.49 -15.92 -29.72
C GLU A 30 2.73 -16.41 -28.29
N ASN A 31 3.98 -16.68 -27.91
CA ASN A 31 4.30 -17.08 -26.54
C ASN A 31 4.28 -15.85 -25.62
N ASP A 32 3.39 -15.85 -24.63
CA ASP A 32 3.26 -14.76 -23.65
C ASP A 32 4.58 -14.44 -22.93
N MET A 33 5.39 -15.45 -22.60
CA MET A 33 6.72 -15.24 -22.00
C MET A 33 7.65 -14.46 -22.94
N PHE A 34 7.49 -14.62 -24.25
CA PHE A 34 8.28 -13.89 -25.23
C PHE A 34 7.92 -12.40 -25.26
N ARG A 35 6.67 -12.02 -24.95
CA ARG A 35 6.28 -10.62 -24.78
C ARG A 35 6.86 -10.02 -23.51
N ASP A 36 6.79 -10.75 -22.41
CA ASP A 36 7.28 -10.27 -21.12
C ASP A 36 8.80 -10.05 -21.11
N VAL A 37 9.60 -10.96 -21.68
CA VAL A 37 11.07 -10.75 -21.75
C VAL A 37 11.48 -9.55 -22.61
N ASN A 38 10.61 -9.11 -23.51
CA ASN A 38 10.83 -7.94 -24.38
C ASN A 38 10.17 -6.66 -23.83
N ALA A 39 9.53 -6.72 -22.65
CA ALA A 39 8.96 -5.58 -21.96
C ALA A 39 10.01 -4.93 -21.04
N LEU A 40 10.76 -3.95 -21.56
CA LEU A 40 11.81 -3.27 -20.79
C LEU A 40 11.22 -2.20 -19.88
N ARG A 41 11.20 -2.47 -18.57
CA ARG A 41 10.62 -1.56 -17.57
C ARG A 41 11.63 -0.46 -17.21
N ALA A 42 11.52 0.69 -17.88
CA ALA A 42 12.64 1.64 -17.97
C ALA A 42 12.32 3.05 -17.45
N ILE A 43 13.37 3.74 -16.99
CA ILE A 43 13.38 5.17 -16.70
C ILE A 43 14.20 5.86 -17.79
N ASN A 44 13.55 6.70 -18.59
CA ASN A 44 14.12 7.35 -19.78
C ASN A 44 14.88 6.37 -20.71
N GLY A 45 14.35 5.15 -20.91
CA GLY A 45 14.96 4.13 -21.78
C GLY A 45 16.18 3.42 -21.18
N ARG A 46 16.40 3.50 -19.87
CA ARG A 46 17.42 2.72 -19.15
C ARG A 46 16.78 1.88 -18.05
N VAL A 47 17.28 0.66 -17.90
CA VAL A 47 16.84 -0.34 -16.90
C VAL A 47 17.96 -0.59 -15.87
N PHE A 48 17.61 -1.13 -14.72
CA PHE A 48 18.53 -1.58 -13.65
C PHE A 48 19.52 -0.50 -13.18
N GLY A 49 19.07 0.75 -13.08
CA GLY A 49 19.88 1.85 -12.56
C GLY A 49 20.98 2.37 -13.48
N ASN A 50 20.95 2.02 -14.76
CA ASN A 50 21.95 2.45 -15.74
C ASN A 50 21.77 3.89 -16.26
N ILE A 51 20.92 4.71 -15.62
CA ILE A 51 20.78 6.13 -15.91
C ILE A 51 21.28 6.96 -14.73
N GLY A 52 22.28 7.82 -14.97
CA GLY A 52 22.81 8.77 -14.00
C GLY A 52 22.42 10.22 -14.31
N GLY A 53 23.08 11.16 -13.63
CA GLY A 53 22.87 12.60 -13.81
C GLY A 53 21.77 13.21 -12.94
N PHE A 54 21.32 12.49 -11.91
CA PHE A 54 20.38 12.98 -10.91
C PHE A 54 21.11 13.45 -9.63
N ASP A 55 22.18 14.23 -9.81
CA ASP A 55 22.96 14.79 -8.72
C ASP A 55 22.41 16.19 -8.35
N MET A 56 22.19 16.43 -7.07
CA MET A 56 21.67 17.69 -6.55
C MET A 56 22.32 18.05 -5.21
N CYS A 57 22.28 19.33 -4.88
CA CYS A 57 22.78 19.81 -3.60
C CYS A 57 21.66 19.81 -2.56
N ILE A 58 22.03 19.56 -1.31
CA ILE A 58 21.12 19.81 -0.18
C ILE A 58 20.60 21.25 -0.22
N GLY A 59 19.29 21.42 -0.05
CA GLY A 59 18.61 22.71 -0.10
C GLY A 59 18.32 23.27 -1.49
N ASP A 60 18.69 22.58 -2.57
CA ASP A 60 18.31 22.99 -3.92
C ASP A 60 16.79 23.01 -4.10
N ARG A 61 16.31 23.84 -5.03
CA ARG A 61 14.91 23.80 -5.45
C ARG A 61 14.82 23.00 -6.74
N VAL A 62 14.39 21.75 -6.62
CA VAL A 62 14.34 20.80 -7.73
C VAL A 62 12.91 20.67 -8.23
N SER A 63 12.72 20.78 -9.53
CA SER A 63 11.45 20.48 -10.21
C SER A 63 11.60 19.18 -11.00
N TRP A 64 10.81 18.18 -10.62
CA TRP A 64 10.73 16.89 -11.31
C TRP A 64 9.58 16.91 -12.31
N HIS A 65 9.89 16.80 -13.60
CA HIS A 65 8.90 16.67 -14.67
C HIS A 65 8.75 15.18 -15.01
N VAL A 66 7.67 14.58 -14.51
CA VAL A 66 7.38 13.16 -14.66
C VAL A 66 6.41 12.99 -15.82
N LEU A 67 6.74 12.09 -16.75
CA LEU A 67 5.95 11.80 -17.94
C LEU A 67 5.56 10.33 -17.92
N GLY A 68 4.26 10.06 -18.10
CA GLY A 68 3.70 8.72 -18.28
C GLY A 68 3.43 8.45 -19.75
N PHE A 69 3.93 7.33 -20.25
CA PHE A 69 3.71 6.83 -21.61
C PHE A 69 3.51 5.31 -21.56
N GLY A 70 2.88 4.77 -22.60
CA GLY A 70 2.65 3.32 -22.74
C GLY A 70 1.19 3.01 -23.04
N GLU A 71 0.76 1.82 -22.63
CA GLU A 71 -0.58 1.27 -22.84
C GLU A 71 -1.46 1.37 -21.58
N VAL A 72 -2.61 0.70 -21.59
CA VAL A 72 -3.65 0.75 -20.54
C VAL A 72 -3.12 0.49 -19.12
N PHE A 73 -2.09 -0.34 -18.99
CA PHE A 73 -1.51 -0.73 -17.70
C PHE A 73 -0.23 0.03 -17.31
N ASP A 74 0.21 0.99 -18.14
CA ASP A 74 1.38 1.83 -17.89
C ASP A 74 1.08 3.05 -16.99
N HIS A 75 0.27 2.85 -15.96
CA HIS A 75 0.21 3.83 -14.87
C HIS A 75 1.48 3.71 -14.03
N GLN A 76 2.25 4.78 -13.93
CA GLN A 76 3.49 4.79 -13.18
C GLN A 76 3.33 5.64 -11.94
N ASN A 77 3.94 5.17 -10.85
CA ASN A 77 3.94 5.89 -9.60
C ASN A 77 5.37 5.98 -9.05
N PRO A 78 6.30 6.73 -9.69
CA PRO A 78 7.64 6.94 -9.19
C PRO A 78 7.66 7.34 -7.73
N VAL A 79 8.41 6.58 -6.92
CA VAL A 79 8.67 6.83 -5.51
C VAL A 79 10.11 7.36 -5.35
N PHE A 80 10.26 8.48 -4.67
CA PHE A 80 11.51 9.13 -4.33
C PHE A 80 11.89 8.76 -2.89
N GLU A 81 12.75 7.77 -2.71
CA GLU A 81 13.17 7.38 -1.36
C GLU A 81 13.98 8.48 -0.67
N GLY A 82 13.91 8.56 0.66
CA GLY A 82 14.74 9.44 1.47
C GLY A 82 14.32 10.92 1.52
N ASN A 83 13.63 11.44 0.50
CA ASN A 83 13.12 12.81 0.43
C ASN A 83 11.61 12.81 0.10
N ASN A 84 10.94 13.93 0.37
CA ASN A 84 9.54 14.12 -0.03
C ASN A 84 9.44 15.08 -1.22
N VAL A 85 8.39 14.92 -2.00
CA VAL A 85 8.00 15.82 -3.08
C VAL A 85 6.66 16.48 -2.74
N LYS A 86 6.53 17.73 -3.15
CA LYS A 86 5.26 18.44 -3.16
C LYS A 86 4.55 18.15 -4.48
N TYR A 87 3.45 17.39 -4.38
CA TYR A 87 2.63 16.97 -5.52
C TYR A 87 1.15 17.16 -5.17
N ASP A 88 0.39 17.76 -6.08
CA ASP A 88 -1.01 18.17 -5.87
C ASP A 88 -1.28 18.91 -4.54
N GLY A 89 -0.35 19.80 -4.14
CA GLY A 89 -0.47 20.56 -2.89
C GLY A 89 -0.19 19.78 -1.60
N ARG A 90 0.14 18.48 -1.71
CA ARG A 90 0.43 17.57 -0.60
C ARG A 90 1.92 17.23 -0.54
N MET A 91 2.38 16.79 0.63
CA MET A 91 3.72 16.25 0.80
C MET A 91 3.68 14.72 0.78
N VAL A 92 4.26 14.14 -0.26
CA VAL A 92 4.25 12.69 -0.52
C VAL A 92 5.63 12.21 -0.95
N ASP A 93 5.82 10.90 -1.10
CA ASP A 93 7.04 10.32 -1.65
C ASP A 93 6.89 9.91 -3.11
N HIS A 94 5.71 10.05 -3.70
CA HIS A 94 5.41 9.55 -5.04
C HIS A 94 4.75 10.58 -5.96
N VAL A 95 4.79 10.30 -7.26
CA VAL A 95 4.09 11.08 -8.29
C VAL A 95 3.40 10.13 -9.25
N SER A 96 2.06 10.15 -9.28
CA SER A 96 1.30 9.28 -10.16
C SER A 96 1.13 9.90 -11.55
N VAL A 97 1.45 9.13 -12.59
CA VAL A 97 1.27 9.48 -14.00
C VAL A 97 0.63 8.32 -14.75
N PHE A 98 -0.20 8.66 -15.74
CA PHE A 98 -0.84 7.74 -16.66
C PHE A 98 -0.35 8.00 -18.09
N PRO A 99 -0.56 7.07 -19.04
CA PRO A 99 -0.19 7.28 -20.44
C PRO A 99 -0.75 8.59 -20.99
N GLY A 100 0.12 9.40 -21.62
CA GLY A 100 -0.24 10.69 -22.21
C GLY A 100 -0.38 11.83 -21.20
N THR A 101 -0.10 11.58 -19.92
CA THR A 101 -0.13 12.62 -18.88
C THR A 101 1.28 13.07 -18.50
N SER A 102 1.38 14.30 -18.03
CA SER A 102 2.60 14.84 -17.42
C SER A 102 2.27 15.49 -16.08
N GLN A 103 3.18 15.36 -15.13
CA GLN A 103 3.08 15.96 -13.81
C GLN A 103 4.38 16.66 -13.45
N THR A 104 4.26 17.75 -12.70
CA THR A 104 5.42 18.45 -12.13
C THR A 104 5.34 18.39 -10.62
N ALA A 105 6.39 17.86 -9.99
CA ALA A 105 6.53 17.81 -8.55
C ALA A 105 7.74 18.63 -8.11
N TYR A 106 7.67 19.22 -6.92
CA TYR A 106 8.73 20.07 -6.39
C TYR A 106 9.39 19.43 -5.18
N MET A 107 10.72 19.44 -5.13
CA MET A 107 11.50 18.88 -4.05
C MET A 107 12.47 19.93 -3.51
N THR A 108 12.64 19.94 -2.19
CA THR A 108 13.79 20.58 -1.55
C THR A 108 14.50 19.50 -0.75
N PRO A 109 15.58 18.91 -1.29
CA PRO A 109 16.22 17.77 -0.66
C PRO A 109 16.92 18.24 0.61
N ASP A 110 16.64 17.58 1.72
CA ASP A 110 17.21 17.87 3.04
C ASP A 110 17.92 16.65 3.65
N ASN A 111 17.96 15.55 2.91
CA ASN A 111 18.53 14.29 3.35
C ASN A 111 19.67 13.86 2.44
N LEU A 112 20.90 13.92 2.97
CA LEU A 112 22.13 13.56 2.28
C LEU A 112 22.21 12.06 2.05
N GLY A 113 22.61 11.65 0.85
CA GLY A 113 22.80 10.25 0.53
C GLY A 113 22.50 9.91 -0.92
N ASN A 114 22.60 8.61 -1.20
CA ASN A 114 22.32 8.05 -2.51
C ASN A 114 21.02 7.24 -2.42
N TRP A 115 19.98 7.78 -3.03
CA TRP A 115 18.60 7.36 -2.83
C TRP A 115 18.00 6.77 -4.11
N LEU A 116 17.01 5.89 -3.97
CA LEU A 116 16.33 5.32 -5.15
C LEU A 116 15.20 6.22 -5.65
N ILE A 117 15.06 6.24 -6.98
CA ILE A 117 13.80 6.51 -7.66
C ILE A 117 13.36 5.18 -8.24
N HIS A 118 12.18 4.70 -7.87
CA HIS A 118 11.69 3.39 -8.33
C HIS A 118 10.21 3.42 -8.62
N ALA A 119 9.74 2.49 -9.45
CA ALA A 119 8.31 2.33 -9.69
C ALA A 119 7.56 1.93 -8.40
N GLY A 120 6.38 2.51 -8.19
CA GLY A 120 5.45 2.07 -7.15
C GLY A 120 4.81 0.71 -7.44
N GLN A 121 4.73 0.32 -8.71
CA GLN A 121 4.47 -1.05 -9.15
C GLN A 121 5.68 -1.92 -8.77
N LEU A 122 5.46 -2.86 -7.85
CA LEU A 122 6.57 -3.59 -7.19
C LEU A 122 7.23 -4.59 -8.12
N GLU A 123 6.46 -5.14 -9.06
CA GLU A 123 6.96 -5.97 -10.15
C GLU A 123 7.87 -5.13 -11.07
N SER A 124 7.42 -3.94 -11.46
CA SER A 124 8.20 -3.02 -12.31
C SER A 124 9.51 -2.58 -11.67
N GLN A 125 9.50 -2.37 -10.35
CA GLN A 125 10.71 -2.14 -9.58
C GLN A 125 11.67 -3.33 -9.65
N THR A 126 11.15 -4.55 -9.50
CA THR A 126 11.96 -5.80 -9.48
C THR A 126 12.59 -6.05 -10.85
N ASP A 127 11.86 -5.74 -11.93
CA ASP A 127 12.30 -5.96 -13.31
C ASP A 127 13.08 -4.78 -13.91
N GLY A 128 13.56 -3.87 -13.06
CA GLY A 128 14.59 -2.91 -13.45
C GLY A 128 14.12 -1.47 -13.62
N MET A 129 12.85 -1.13 -13.34
CA MET A 129 12.37 0.26 -13.35
C MET A 129 12.76 0.98 -12.06
N VAL A 130 14.07 1.14 -11.88
CA VAL A 130 14.72 1.73 -10.72
C VAL A 130 15.97 2.46 -11.16
N THR A 131 16.26 3.59 -10.51
CA THR A 131 17.52 4.31 -10.62
C THR A 131 17.89 4.99 -9.31
N ARG A 132 19.04 5.67 -9.30
CA ARG A 132 19.58 6.40 -8.16
C ARG A 132 19.64 7.89 -8.43
N TYR A 133 19.43 8.67 -7.39
CA TYR A 133 19.75 10.10 -7.33
C TYR A 133 20.59 10.39 -6.11
N ASN A 134 21.38 11.45 -6.18
CA ASN A 134 22.41 11.73 -5.20
C ASN A 134 22.20 13.14 -4.63
N VAL A 135 22.22 13.23 -3.30
CA VAL A 135 22.09 14.49 -2.57
C VAL A 135 23.38 14.73 -1.81
N GLU A 136 24.14 15.74 -2.23
CA GLU A 136 25.46 16.05 -1.67
C GLU A 136 25.52 17.43 -1.01
N THR A 137 26.58 17.64 -0.23
CA THR A 137 26.94 18.97 0.27
C THR A 137 27.74 19.72 -0.79
N CYS A 138 27.17 20.79 -1.33
CA CYS A 138 27.85 21.65 -2.29
C CYS A 138 28.46 22.90 -1.63
N ASN A 139 29.42 23.55 -2.30
CA ASN A 139 30.09 24.78 -1.85
C ASN A 139 29.19 26.03 -1.93
N ARG A 140 27.99 25.96 -1.36
CA ARG A 140 27.11 27.10 -1.14
C ARG A 140 26.98 27.33 0.37
N PRO A 141 26.97 28.59 0.85
CA PRO A 141 26.65 28.84 2.24
C PRO A 141 25.27 28.26 2.52
N LEU A 142 25.22 27.25 3.39
CA LEU A 142 24.00 26.62 3.85
C LEU A 142 23.19 27.69 4.62
N PHE A 143 22.34 28.43 3.93
CA PHE A 143 21.23 29.19 4.54
C PHE A 143 20.07 28.27 4.92
N LEU A 144 20.36 26.99 5.14
CA LEU A 144 19.42 26.10 5.81
C LEU A 144 19.52 26.45 7.29
N SER A 145 18.51 27.17 7.79
CA SER A 145 18.06 26.88 9.15
C SER A 145 17.66 25.41 9.13
N VAL A 146 18.61 24.51 9.44
CA VAL A 146 18.31 23.11 9.71
C VAL A 146 17.16 23.18 10.69
N PRO A 147 15.94 22.70 10.32
CA PRO A 147 14.81 22.84 11.20
C PRO A 147 15.24 22.20 12.51
N VAL A 148 15.32 23.01 13.57
CA VAL A 148 15.77 22.51 14.86
C VAL A 148 14.74 21.46 15.25
N PHE A 149 15.12 20.20 15.12
CA PHE A 149 14.28 19.08 15.47
C PHE A 149 14.13 19.11 16.99
N LYS A 150 13.10 19.81 17.46
CA LYS A 150 12.73 19.80 18.86
C LYS A 150 11.97 18.51 19.10
N LYS A 151 12.73 17.48 19.48
CA LYS A 151 12.20 16.17 19.81
C LYS A 151 11.12 16.31 20.89
N THR A 152 9.89 15.93 20.56
CA THR A 152 8.76 16.06 21.49
C THR A 152 8.50 14.74 22.22
N VAL A 153 8.23 13.65 21.48
CA VAL A 153 7.88 12.35 22.05
C VAL A 153 8.60 11.21 21.32
N ILE A 154 8.97 10.14 22.03
CA ILE A 154 9.38 8.87 21.42
C ILE A 154 8.17 7.93 21.48
N ARG A 155 7.66 7.53 20.32
CA ARG A 155 6.58 6.55 20.21
C ARG A 155 7.20 5.18 19.96
N THR A 156 7.21 4.35 21.00
CA THR A 156 7.75 3.00 20.93
C THR A 156 6.64 2.01 20.61
N ILE A 157 6.88 1.13 19.63
CA ILE A 157 5.97 0.05 19.24
C ILE A 157 6.75 -1.24 19.01
N TYR A 158 6.12 -2.37 19.35
CA TYR A 158 6.69 -3.71 19.18
C TYR A 158 5.90 -4.45 18.11
N ILE A 159 6.52 -4.74 16.98
CA ILE A 159 5.88 -5.40 15.83
C ILE A 159 6.67 -6.65 15.48
N ALA A 160 5.98 -7.75 15.23
CA ALA A 160 6.61 -8.93 14.63
C ALA A 160 5.95 -9.30 13.30
N ALA A 161 6.74 -9.83 12.40
CA ALA A 161 6.27 -10.57 11.23
C ALA A 161 5.97 -12.01 11.68
N VAL A 162 4.70 -12.43 11.62
CA VAL A 162 4.25 -13.74 12.13
C VAL A 162 3.55 -14.54 11.05
N ASP A 163 3.82 -15.85 11.01
CA ASP A 163 3.17 -16.77 10.10
C ASP A 163 1.79 -17.16 10.63
N VAL A 164 0.79 -17.07 9.76
CA VAL A 164 -0.62 -17.38 10.06
C VAL A 164 -1.25 -18.15 8.91
N ILE A 165 -2.31 -18.91 9.20
CA ILE A 165 -3.24 -19.36 8.17
C ILE A 165 -4.28 -18.27 7.98
N TRP A 166 -4.24 -17.60 6.84
CA TRP A 166 -5.16 -16.53 6.46
C TRP A 166 -6.31 -17.08 5.62
N ASP A 167 -7.55 -16.83 6.03
CA ASP A 167 -8.75 -17.20 5.27
C ASP A 167 -9.38 -15.95 4.62
N TYR A 168 -9.32 -15.88 3.28
CA TYR A 168 -9.87 -14.76 2.51
C TYR A 168 -11.41 -14.64 2.59
N ALA A 169 -12.12 -15.74 2.85
CA ALA A 169 -13.58 -15.76 2.93
C ALA A 169 -14.05 -16.68 4.05
N PRO A 170 -13.84 -16.33 5.33
CA PRO A 170 -14.17 -17.21 6.46
C PRO A 170 -15.62 -17.67 6.47
N ARG A 171 -16.57 -16.82 6.05
CA ARG A 171 -18.01 -17.14 6.02
C ARG A 171 -18.44 -17.93 4.79
N LYS A 172 -17.60 -18.02 3.75
CA LYS A 172 -17.89 -18.66 2.44
C LYS A 172 -19.19 -18.17 1.78
N LEU A 173 -19.62 -16.97 2.11
CA LEU A 173 -20.84 -16.33 1.62
C LEU A 173 -20.48 -15.01 0.95
N ASN A 174 -21.17 -14.71 -0.14
CA ASN A 174 -21.24 -13.34 -0.65
C ASN A 174 -22.32 -12.61 0.13
N ILE A 175 -21.93 -11.73 1.06
CA ILE A 175 -22.90 -11.06 1.94
C ILE A 175 -23.84 -10.15 1.14
N VAL A 176 -23.37 -9.58 0.02
CA VAL A 176 -24.16 -8.66 -0.81
C VAL A 176 -25.29 -9.37 -1.53
N THR A 177 -25.02 -10.56 -2.10
CA THR A 177 -26.04 -11.34 -2.80
C THR A 177 -26.71 -12.40 -1.93
N MET A 178 -26.23 -12.59 -0.70
CA MET A 178 -26.54 -13.70 0.19
C MET A 178 -26.33 -15.10 -0.43
N GLY A 179 -25.50 -15.19 -1.48
CA GLY A 179 -25.21 -16.45 -2.18
C GLY A 179 -24.10 -17.26 -1.52
N ASP A 180 -24.23 -18.60 -1.55
CA ASP A 180 -23.16 -19.52 -1.16
C ASP A 180 -22.06 -19.53 -2.22
N LEU A 181 -20.84 -19.12 -1.85
CA LEU A 181 -19.71 -19.10 -2.78
C LEU A 181 -19.29 -20.52 -3.19
N ARG A 182 -19.69 -21.56 -2.46
CA ARG A 182 -19.37 -22.96 -2.77
C ARG A 182 -20.25 -23.53 -3.88
N ASP A 183 -21.33 -22.85 -4.27
CA ASP A 183 -22.16 -23.24 -5.41
C ASP A 183 -21.35 -23.08 -6.71
N PRO A 184 -21.11 -24.18 -7.47
CA PRO A 184 -20.38 -24.14 -8.73
C PRO A 184 -20.97 -23.21 -9.80
N ASN A 185 -22.25 -22.84 -9.68
CA ASN A 185 -22.92 -21.95 -10.62
C ASN A 185 -22.66 -20.46 -10.32
N THR A 186 -22.00 -20.15 -9.20
CA THR A 186 -21.69 -18.76 -8.84
C THR A 186 -20.33 -18.35 -9.39
N PRO A 187 -20.17 -17.12 -9.93
CA PRO A 187 -18.89 -16.63 -10.42
C PRO A 187 -17.78 -16.63 -9.34
N GLY A 188 -18.17 -16.53 -8.06
CA GLY A 188 -17.24 -16.54 -6.94
C GLY A 188 -16.62 -17.91 -6.61
N ASN A 189 -17.18 -19.01 -7.14
CA ASN A 189 -16.76 -20.36 -6.81
C ASN A 189 -15.29 -20.63 -7.10
N ILE A 190 -14.79 -20.11 -8.22
CA ILE A 190 -13.40 -20.27 -8.64
C ILE A 190 -12.39 -19.81 -7.56
N TYR A 191 -12.75 -18.81 -6.75
CA TYR A 191 -11.88 -18.26 -5.72
C TYR A 191 -11.98 -18.96 -4.37
N VAL A 192 -13.00 -19.82 -4.17
CA VAL A 192 -13.23 -20.50 -2.88
C VAL A 192 -13.21 -22.01 -2.96
N ARG A 193 -13.30 -22.60 -4.16
CA ARG A 193 -13.29 -24.05 -4.36
C ARG A 193 -12.01 -24.65 -3.76
N ASN A 194 -12.22 -25.64 -2.89
CA ASN A 194 -11.16 -26.30 -2.16
C ASN A 194 -11.23 -27.78 -2.50
N THR A 195 -10.27 -28.27 -3.27
CA THR A 195 -10.14 -29.68 -3.68
C THR A 195 -8.66 -30.05 -3.70
N ASP A 196 -8.35 -31.33 -3.90
CA ASP A 196 -6.98 -31.80 -4.15
C ASP A 196 -6.26 -31.14 -5.35
N MET A 197 -7.00 -30.40 -6.19
CA MET A 197 -6.51 -29.62 -7.33
C MET A 197 -6.51 -28.10 -7.09
N PHE A 198 -7.19 -27.59 -6.05
CA PHE A 198 -7.37 -26.15 -5.78
C PHE A 198 -7.23 -25.83 -4.29
N ILE A 199 -6.38 -24.86 -3.95
CA ILE A 199 -6.03 -24.51 -2.57
C ILE A 199 -7.24 -24.01 -1.75
N GLY A 200 -8.21 -23.36 -2.38
CA GLY A 200 -9.35 -22.76 -1.71
C GLY A 200 -9.07 -21.35 -1.20
N THR A 201 -9.48 -21.05 0.03
CA THR A 201 -9.42 -19.70 0.60
C THR A 201 -8.39 -19.53 1.70
N GLN A 202 -7.77 -20.63 2.15
CA GLN A 202 -6.86 -20.63 3.27
C GLN A 202 -5.43 -20.78 2.79
N TYR A 203 -4.60 -19.78 3.09
CA TYR A 203 -3.21 -19.73 2.69
C TYR A 203 -2.35 -19.46 3.91
N LYS A 204 -1.20 -20.13 4.00
CA LYS A 204 -0.14 -19.70 4.90
C LYS A 204 0.42 -18.37 4.40
N LYS A 205 0.47 -17.39 5.29
CA LYS A 205 0.88 -16.00 5.02
C LYS A 205 1.72 -15.48 6.18
N THR A 206 2.49 -14.43 5.94
CA THR A 206 3.15 -13.68 7.02
C THR A 206 2.54 -12.30 7.11
N VAL A 207 2.17 -11.90 8.32
CA VAL A 207 1.49 -10.64 8.60
C VAL A 207 2.17 -9.91 9.75
N TYR A 208 2.09 -8.57 9.75
CA TYR A 208 2.56 -7.80 10.89
C TYR A 208 1.55 -7.85 12.04
N ARG A 209 2.01 -8.10 13.26
CA ARG A 209 1.21 -8.06 14.49
C ARG A 209 1.92 -7.29 15.59
N GLU A 210 1.13 -6.60 16.40
CA GLU A 210 1.63 -5.81 17.53
C GLU A 210 1.77 -6.68 18.78
N PHE A 211 2.78 -6.37 19.60
CA PHE A 211 3.05 -7.00 20.88
C PHE A 211 3.16 -5.94 21.97
N TYR A 212 2.90 -6.33 23.22
CA TYR A 212 2.92 -5.38 24.34
C TYR A 212 4.32 -4.90 24.72
N ASP A 213 5.36 -5.71 24.46
CA ASP A 213 6.72 -5.43 24.90
C ASP A 213 7.78 -6.20 24.08
N ALA A 214 9.05 -5.96 24.41
CA ALA A 214 10.22 -6.52 23.74
C ALA A 214 10.40 -8.04 23.95
N SER A 215 9.61 -8.70 24.81
CA SER A 215 9.64 -10.16 24.94
C SER A 215 8.98 -10.85 23.75
N PHE A 216 8.04 -10.17 23.09
CA PHE A 216 7.19 -10.72 22.05
C PHE A 216 6.46 -12.01 22.47
N SER A 217 6.09 -12.10 23.75
CA SER A 217 5.37 -13.26 24.31
C SER A 217 3.85 -13.13 24.19
N ARG A 218 3.32 -11.90 24.32
CA ARG A 218 1.89 -11.60 24.30
C ARG A 218 1.55 -10.66 23.14
N GLN A 219 0.83 -11.18 22.15
CA GLN A 219 0.29 -10.39 21.05
C GLN A 219 -0.85 -9.49 21.55
N VAL A 220 -0.89 -8.25 21.06
CA VAL A 220 -2.01 -7.33 21.28
C VAL A 220 -3.24 -7.87 20.54
N GLN A 221 -4.35 -7.99 21.27
CA GLN A 221 -5.62 -8.39 20.69
C GLN A 221 -6.28 -7.17 20.05
N ARG A 222 -6.77 -7.32 18.82
CA ARG A 222 -7.51 -6.27 18.15
C ARG A 222 -8.86 -6.06 18.84
N THR A 223 -9.24 -4.79 18.94
CA THR A 223 -10.56 -4.38 19.40
C THR A 223 -11.50 -4.22 18.21
N GLU A 224 -12.79 -3.98 18.46
CA GLU A 224 -13.76 -3.67 17.40
C GLU A 224 -13.32 -2.51 16.50
N LYS A 225 -12.55 -1.55 17.05
CA LYS A 225 -11.99 -0.42 16.31
C LYS A 225 -10.96 -0.82 15.25
N ASP A 226 -10.28 -1.96 15.43
CA ASP A 226 -9.14 -2.38 14.59
C ASP A 226 -9.41 -3.69 13.83
N ASN A 227 -10.54 -4.37 14.09
CA ASN A 227 -10.87 -5.64 13.46
C ASN A 227 -10.94 -5.55 11.92
N HIS A 228 -11.35 -4.38 11.40
CA HIS A 228 -11.42 -4.13 9.96
C HIS A 228 -10.06 -4.24 9.27
N LEU A 229 -8.94 -4.05 10.00
CA LEU A 229 -7.59 -4.07 9.43
C LEU A 229 -7.25 -5.40 8.75
N GLY A 230 -7.87 -6.50 9.17
CA GLY A 230 -7.71 -7.80 8.50
C GLY A 230 -6.26 -8.22 8.36
N ILE A 231 -5.78 -8.39 7.13
CA ILE A 231 -4.41 -8.82 6.85
C ILE A 231 -3.37 -7.75 7.21
N LEU A 232 -3.74 -6.47 7.17
CA LEU A 232 -2.85 -5.34 7.44
C LEU A 232 -2.20 -5.47 8.82
N GLY A 233 -1.04 -4.83 8.99
CA GLY A 233 -0.46 -4.63 10.31
C GLY A 233 -1.21 -3.60 11.18
N PRO A 234 -0.77 -3.38 12.43
CA PRO A 234 -1.35 -2.34 13.30
C PRO A 234 -1.15 -0.93 12.73
N PHE A 235 -1.95 0.03 13.20
CA PHE A 235 -1.66 1.44 12.93
C PHE A 235 -0.35 1.86 13.62
N ILE A 236 0.58 2.39 12.84
CA ILE A 236 1.71 3.16 13.39
C ILE A 236 1.32 4.63 13.28
N LYS A 237 1.24 5.34 14.42
CA LYS A 237 0.83 6.75 14.44
C LYS A 237 1.91 7.62 15.06
N ALA A 238 2.10 8.81 14.52
CA ALA A 238 2.99 9.82 15.09
C ALA A 238 2.61 11.24 14.71
N GLU A 239 3.09 12.21 15.47
CA GLU A 239 2.98 13.62 15.10
C GLU A 239 4.28 14.14 14.48
N VAL A 240 4.16 15.24 13.74
CA VAL A 240 5.32 16.02 13.29
C VAL A 240 6.19 16.43 14.48
N GLY A 241 7.45 16.01 14.48
CA GLY A 241 8.42 16.24 15.57
C GLY A 241 8.65 15.04 16.49
N ASP A 242 7.89 13.96 16.34
CA ASP A 242 8.08 12.73 17.09
C ASP A 242 9.21 11.86 16.51
N VAL A 243 9.64 10.90 17.32
CA VAL A 243 10.51 9.80 16.89
C VAL A 243 9.75 8.49 17.04
N ILE A 244 9.54 7.78 15.92
CA ILE A 244 8.96 6.44 15.92
C ILE A 244 10.08 5.44 16.16
N GLN A 245 9.96 4.61 17.20
CA GLN A 245 10.89 3.54 17.50
C GLN A 245 10.18 2.20 17.38
N VAL A 246 10.51 1.43 16.34
CA VAL A 246 9.94 0.10 16.11
C VAL A 246 10.94 -0.94 16.59
N PHE A 247 10.54 -1.74 17.57
CA PHE A 247 11.18 -3.01 17.87
C PHE A 247 10.58 -4.05 16.95
N PHE A 248 11.36 -4.49 15.97
CA PHE A 248 10.92 -5.42 14.95
C PHE A 248 11.51 -6.80 15.18
N LYS A 249 10.67 -7.82 15.34
CA LYS A 249 11.10 -9.23 15.43
C LYS A 249 10.62 -10.01 14.21
N ASN A 250 11.54 -10.73 13.56
CA ASN A 250 11.15 -11.63 12.49
C ASN A 250 10.83 -13.01 13.08
N MET A 251 9.56 -13.39 13.11
CA MET A 251 9.12 -14.74 13.49
C MET A 251 8.73 -15.60 12.28
N ALA A 252 8.86 -15.06 11.07
CA ALA A 252 8.60 -15.77 9.82
C ALA A 252 9.78 -16.66 9.42
N SER A 253 9.60 -17.46 8.38
CA SER A 253 10.62 -18.39 7.88
C SER A 253 11.58 -17.82 6.83
N PHE A 254 11.47 -16.52 6.49
CA PHE A 254 12.31 -15.85 5.49
C PHE A 254 12.75 -14.48 5.99
N ASP A 255 13.84 -13.95 5.40
CA ASP A 255 14.37 -12.63 5.74
C ASP A 255 13.37 -11.53 5.35
N ASN A 256 13.00 -10.68 6.32
CA ASN A 256 12.08 -9.55 6.10
C ASN A 256 12.45 -8.36 6.97
N SER A 257 11.90 -7.18 6.69
CA SER A 257 12.10 -5.99 7.51
C SER A 257 10.88 -5.08 7.46
N ILE A 258 10.90 -3.95 8.17
CA ILE A 258 9.79 -3.00 8.19
C ILE A 258 10.28 -1.59 7.80
N TYR A 259 9.82 -1.10 6.65
CA TYR A 259 10.14 0.25 6.16
C TYR A 259 8.91 1.15 6.23
N LEU A 260 9.02 2.25 6.99
CA LEU A 260 8.01 3.31 7.06
C LEU A 260 8.17 4.27 5.88
N LYS A 261 7.23 4.23 4.91
CA LYS A 261 7.25 5.08 3.71
C LYS A 261 7.10 6.56 4.06
N ASN A 262 7.49 7.44 3.15
CA ASN A 262 7.45 8.89 3.33
C ASN A 262 8.33 9.47 4.48
N LEU A 263 9.02 8.64 5.27
CA LEU A 263 9.93 9.08 6.33
C LEU A 263 11.40 9.11 5.85
N PRO A 264 12.24 9.99 6.41
CA PRO A 264 13.66 10.05 6.08
C PRO A 264 14.38 8.74 6.43
N LEU A 265 15.33 8.36 5.59
CA LEU A 265 16.25 7.26 5.81
C LEU A 265 17.67 7.79 6.00
N ASP A 266 18.51 7.02 6.67
CA ASP A 266 19.96 7.16 6.54
C ASP A 266 20.54 5.96 5.76
N ASN A 267 21.80 6.07 5.32
CA ASN A 267 22.43 5.04 4.49
C ASN A 267 22.55 3.68 5.20
N GLU A 268 22.81 3.67 6.52
CA GLU A 268 22.93 2.42 7.28
C GLU A 268 21.57 1.75 7.43
N MET A 269 20.53 2.51 7.76
CA MET A 269 19.16 2.04 7.86
C MET A 269 18.66 1.52 6.52
N SER A 270 18.89 2.24 5.43
CA SER A 270 18.54 1.79 4.07
C SER A 270 19.16 0.43 3.74
N LYS A 271 20.46 0.26 4.06
CA LYS A 271 21.16 -1.02 3.89
C LYS A 271 20.56 -2.12 4.77
N HIS A 272 20.31 -1.84 6.04
CA HIS A 272 19.71 -2.81 6.96
C HIS A 272 18.30 -3.23 6.57
N LEU A 273 17.48 -2.31 6.06
CA LEU A 273 16.13 -2.61 5.58
C LEU A 273 16.18 -3.57 4.39
N ARG A 274 17.09 -3.35 3.43
CA ARG A 274 17.23 -4.21 2.24
C ARG A 274 17.86 -5.57 2.53
N ASN A 275 18.78 -5.63 3.48
CA ASN A 275 19.39 -6.90 3.89
C ASN A 275 18.40 -7.80 4.66
N GLY A 276 17.34 -7.23 5.21
CA GLY A 276 16.39 -7.95 6.05
C GLY A 276 16.91 -8.25 7.46
N VAL A 277 15.99 -8.65 8.31
CA VAL A 277 16.23 -9.26 9.61
C VAL A 277 16.01 -10.76 9.43
N LYS A 278 16.95 -11.57 9.87
CA LYS A 278 16.87 -13.02 9.71
C LYS A 278 15.76 -13.63 10.59
N PRO A 279 15.20 -14.79 10.21
CA PRO A 279 14.29 -15.55 11.06
C PRO A 279 14.80 -15.72 12.50
N GLY A 280 13.97 -15.37 13.48
CA GLY A 280 14.29 -15.41 14.91
C GLY A 280 14.96 -14.15 15.46
N ASP A 281 15.59 -13.35 14.62
CA ASP A 281 16.33 -12.15 15.03
C ASP A 281 15.39 -10.94 15.25
N MET A 282 15.94 -9.93 15.93
CA MET A 282 15.27 -8.66 16.21
C MET A 282 16.15 -7.47 15.82
N LYS A 283 15.53 -6.43 15.27
CA LYS A 283 16.18 -5.15 14.98
C LYS A 283 15.33 -3.99 15.51
N ILE A 284 16.01 -2.95 15.98
CA ILE A 284 15.37 -1.71 16.42
C ILE A 284 15.58 -0.67 15.33
N TYR A 285 14.48 -0.12 14.82
CA TYR A 285 14.48 0.97 13.85
C TYR A 285 13.99 2.26 14.49
N ARG A 286 14.52 3.40 14.04
CA ARG A 286 14.19 4.73 14.58
C ARG A 286 14.02 5.75 13.48
N TRP A 287 12.80 6.23 13.26
CA TRP A 287 12.51 7.29 12.29
C TRP A 287 12.19 8.59 13.00
N ARG A 288 12.75 9.69 12.51
CA ARG A 288 12.31 11.03 12.88
C ARG A 288 11.17 11.44 11.96
N VAL A 289 10.17 12.14 12.49
CA VAL A 289 9.06 12.66 11.70
C VAL A 289 9.28 14.16 11.47
N PRO A 290 9.91 14.58 10.37
CA PRO A 290 10.06 16.00 10.04
C PRO A 290 8.73 16.60 9.56
N GLU A 291 8.67 17.93 9.48
CA GLU A 291 7.49 18.66 8.98
C GLU A 291 7.13 18.28 7.54
N ARG A 292 8.13 18.03 6.69
CA ARG A 292 7.92 17.57 5.31
C ARG A 292 7.30 16.17 5.17
N SER A 293 7.32 15.37 6.24
CA SER A 293 6.72 14.03 6.25
C SER A 293 5.31 14.03 6.85
N GLY A 294 4.82 15.18 7.30
CA GLY A 294 3.48 15.32 7.85
C GLY A 294 2.49 16.02 6.91
N PRO A 295 1.24 16.17 7.36
CA PRO A 295 0.21 16.86 6.59
C PRO A 295 0.60 18.32 6.30
N GLY A 296 0.35 18.76 5.08
CA GLY A 296 0.39 20.17 4.71
C GLY A 296 -0.65 21.01 5.48
N ARG A 297 -0.53 22.34 5.39
CA ARG A 297 -1.39 23.29 6.12
C ARG A 297 -2.88 23.04 5.90
N ASN A 298 -3.27 22.81 4.65
CA ASN A 298 -4.66 22.61 4.25
C ASN A 298 -5.11 21.14 4.29
N GLU A 299 -4.18 20.20 4.42
CA GLU A 299 -4.52 18.77 4.51
C GLU A 299 -5.23 18.44 5.83
N PRO A 300 -5.92 17.29 5.92
CA PRO A 300 -6.49 16.80 7.17
C PRO A 300 -5.46 16.72 8.30
N ASN A 301 -5.94 16.67 9.54
CA ASN A 301 -5.06 16.66 10.71
C ASN A 301 -4.14 15.44 10.76
N CYS A 302 -4.53 14.32 10.15
CA CYS A 302 -3.71 13.14 9.95
C CYS A 302 -3.83 12.67 8.51
N VAL A 303 -2.71 12.30 7.89
CA VAL A 303 -2.66 11.71 6.54
C VAL A 303 -2.09 10.31 6.60
N GLY A 304 -2.62 9.43 5.75
CA GLY A 304 -2.20 8.05 5.63
C GLY A 304 -1.05 7.85 4.66
N TYR A 305 -0.03 7.14 5.13
CA TYR A 305 1.08 6.54 4.40
C TYR A 305 1.08 5.03 4.67
N SER A 306 2.04 4.29 4.12
CA SER A 306 2.15 2.85 4.34
C SER A 306 3.48 2.46 4.96
N TYR A 307 3.53 1.22 5.43
CA TYR A 307 4.79 0.55 5.70
C TYR A 307 4.75 -0.88 5.17
N ASN A 308 5.89 -1.38 4.72
CA ASN A 308 6.03 -2.72 4.18
C ASN A 308 7.48 -3.20 4.24
N SER A 309 7.72 -4.48 3.95
CA SER A 309 9.08 -4.99 3.78
C SER A 309 9.61 -4.64 2.38
N PRO A 310 10.81 -4.03 2.26
CA PRO A 310 11.48 -3.78 0.98
C PRO A 310 12.49 -4.87 0.59
N VAL A 311 12.58 -5.99 1.33
CA VAL A 311 13.58 -7.05 1.08
C VAL A 311 13.31 -7.75 -0.25
N TYR A 312 12.07 -8.24 -0.42
CA TYR A 312 11.57 -8.77 -1.69
C TYR A 312 10.27 -8.04 -2.05
N PRO A 313 10.34 -6.81 -2.62
CA PRO A 313 9.21 -5.89 -2.66
C PRO A 313 7.89 -6.50 -3.15
N HIS A 314 7.93 -7.24 -4.26
CA HIS A 314 6.74 -7.91 -4.80
C HIS A 314 6.28 -9.10 -3.94
N LYS A 315 7.19 -10.03 -3.62
CA LYS A 315 6.87 -11.26 -2.87
C LYS A 315 6.44 -11.01 -1.44
N ASP A 316 7.03 -10.02 -0.77
CA ASP A 316 6.73 -9.68 0.62
C ASP A 316 5.29 -9.12 0.74
N ILE A 317 4.88 -8.28 -0.21
CA ILE A 317 3.49 -7.79 -0.29
C ILE A 317 2.53 -8.93 -0.62
N ALA A 318 2.82 -9.75 -1.63
CA ALA A 318 2.00 -10.91 -1.97
C ALA A 318 1.84 -11.88 -0.79
N THR A 319 2.86 -11.97 0.07
CA THR A 319 2.85 -12.79 1.29
C THR A 319 2.06 -12.17 2.45
N GLY A 320 1.89 -10.85 2.48
CA GLY A 320 1.02 -10.15 3.45
C GLY A 320 1.69 -9.05 4.28
N LEU A 321 2.95 -8.69 4.00
CA LEU A 321 3.74 -7.76 4.82
C LEU A 321 3.49 -6.29 4.50
N MET A 322 2.33 -5.77 4.91
CA MET A 322 1.95 -4.36 4.75
C MET A 322 1.13 -3.82 5.92
N GLY A 323 1.14 -2.51 6.14
CA GLY A 323 0.26 -1.86 7.11
C GLY A 323 0.20 -0.34 6.99
N PRO A 324 -0.72 0.29 7.75
CA PRO A 324 -0.98 1.73 7.68
C PRO A 324 -0.07 2.53 8.63
N LEU A 325 0.58 3.55 8.08
CA LEU A 325 1.31 4.58 8.81
C LEU A 325 0.51 5.87 8.79
N LEU A 326 0.21 6.48 9.94
CA LEU A 326 -0.45 7.78 10.01
C LEU A 326 0.49 8.83 10.60
N ILE A 327 0.65 9.94 9.88
CA ILE A 327 1.36 11.11 10.39
C ILE A 327 0.38 12.25 10.59
N CYS A 328 0.39 12.82 11.78
CA CYS A 328 -0.53 13.85 12.23
C CYS A 328 0.18 15.19 12.47
N LYS A 329 -0.60 16.27 12.44
CA LYS A 329 -0.18 17.58 12.96
C LYS A 329 0.05 17.47 14.47
N ARG A 330 0.84 18.39 15.02
CA ARG A 330 1.15 18.45 16.46
C ARG A 330 -0.11 18.69 17.30
N GLY A 331 -0.23 17.98 18.42
CA GLY A 331 -1.33 18.12 19.39
C GLY A 331 -2.65 17.46 18.97
N VAL A 332 -2.63 16.55 17.99
CA VAL A 332 -3.80 15.79 17.51
C VAL A 332 -3.90 14.42 18.18
N LEU A 333 -2.79 13.85 18.63
CA LEU A 333 -2.71 12.54 19.28
C LEU A 333 -2.54 12.69 20.79
N ASP A 334 -3.26 11.86 21.55
CA ASP A 334 -3.04 11.71 22.98
C ASP A 334 -1.83 10.81 23.31
N VAL A 335 -1.65 10.53 24.61
CA VAL A 335 -0.60 9.65 25.14
C VAL A 335 -0.78 8.17 24.74
N TYR A 336 -1.97 7.77 24.33
CA TYR A 336 -2.32 6.42 23.87
C TYR A 336 -2.38 6.31 22.33
N ASN A 337 -1.94 7.33 21.60
CA ASN A 337 -2.00 7.44 20.14
C ASN A 337 -3.44 7.51 19.57
N ASN A 338 -4.44 7.85 20.37
CA ASN A 338 -5.78 8.14 19.87
C ASN A 338 -5.85 9.59 19.38
N ARG A 339 -6.63 9.80 18.33
CA ARG A 339 -6.97 11.15 17.87
C ARG A 339 -7.92 11.81 18.86
N ILE A 340 -7.62 13.04 19.24
CA ILE A 340 -8.45 13.87 20.14
C ILE A 340 -9.14 15.02 19.41
N ASP A 341 -9.04 15.05 18.09
CA ASP A 341 -9.71 16.03 17.26
C ASP A 341 -11.12 15.58 16.86
N LYS A 342 -11.74 16.26 15.88
CA LYS A 342 -13.14 16.07 15.49
C LYS A 342 -13.45 14.68 14.87
N THR A 343 -12.44 13.85 14.58
CA THR A 343 -12.63 12.56 13.91
C THR A 343 -13.07 11.50 14.92
N ASN A 344 -14.25 10.92 14.70
CA ASN A 344 -14.84 9.90 15.56
C ASN A 344 -14.25 8.51 15.30
N LYS A 345 -14.10 8.13 14.03
CA LYS A 345 -13.57 6.82 13.62
C LYS A 345 -12.57 6.91 12.48
N GLU A 346 -11.68 5.93 12.46
CA GLU A 346 -10.56 5.82 11.53
C GLU A 346 -10.62 4.44 10.88
N PHE A 347 -10.69 4.39 9.55
CA PHE A 347 -10.66 3.13 8.80
C PHE A 347 -9.50 3.13 7.82
N ALA A 348 -8.81 2.00 7.72
CA ALA A 348 -7.77 1.76 6.72
C ALA A 348 -8.25 0.65 5.79
N LEU A 349 -8.23 0.92 4.48
CA LEU A 349 -8.65 -0.02 3.45
C LEU A 349 -7.53 -0.14 2.41
N ALA A 350 -6.92 -1.31 2.32
CA ALA A 350 -6.02 -1.67 1.26
C ALA A 350 -6.76 -2.51 0.22
N PHE A 351 -6.84 -1.99 -1.00
CA PHE A 351 -7.37 -2.67 -2.16
C PHE A 351 -6.18 -3.33 -2.85
N VAL A 352 -6.11 -4.66 -2.76
CA VAL A 352 -4.95 -5.43 -3.21
C VAL A 352 -5.42 -6.73 -3.84
N ILE A 353 -4.92 -7.00 -5.04
CA ILE A 353 -5.02 -8.27 -5.72
C ILE A 353 -3.85 -9.14 -5.24
N PHE A 354 -4.13 -10.04 -4.32
CA PHE A 354 -3.14 -11.00 -3.87
C PHE A 354 -3.01 -12.12 -4.88
N ASN A 355 -1.95 -12.11 -5.69
CA ASN A 355 -1.55 -13.29 -6.43
C ASN A 355 -0.74 -14.22 -5.51
N GLU A 356 -1.36 -15.30 -5.04
CA GLU A 356 -0.69 -16.22 -4.12
C GLU A 356 0.46 -17.00 -4.77
N ALA A 357 0.53 -17.05 -6.11
CA ALA A 357 1.67 -17.61 -6.83
C ALA A 357 2.97 -16.83 -6.57
N ASP A 358 2.87 -15.55 -6.20
CA ASP A 358 4.02 -14.69 -5.89
C ASP A 358 4.45 -14.76 -4.42
N SER A 359 3.71 -15.50 -3.58
CA SER A 359 4.02 -15.62 -2.15
C SER A 359 5.25 -16.50 -1.90
N HIS A 360 6.00 -16.19 -0.83
CA HIS A 360 7.04 -17.07 -0.29
C HIS A 360 6.52 -18.47 0.09
N TYR A 361 5.21 -18.61 0.35
CA TYR A 361 4.60 -19.89 0.77
C TYR A 361 3.83 -20.60 -0.34
N PHE A 362 3.94 -20.18 -1.60
CA PHE A 362 3.16 -20.79 -2.68
C PHE A 362 3.36 -22.30 -2.75
N ASP A 363 4.61 -22.77 -2.85
CA ASP A 363 4.94 -24.19 -2.95
C ASP A 363 4.47 -25.01 -1.73
N GLU A 364 4.54 -24.42 -0.53
CA GLU A 364 4.05 -25.06 0.70
C GLU A 364 2.52 -25.19 0.66
N ASN A 365 1.82 -24.11 0.29
CA ASN A 365 0.37 -24.09 0.18
C ASN A 365 -0.14 -25.09 -0.88
N VAL A 366 0.53 -25.19 -2.03
CA VAL A 366 0.21 -26.17 -3.07
C VAL A 366 0.38 -27.59 -2.52
N ARG A 367 1.52 -27.89 -1.90
CA ARG A 367 1.82 -29.23 -1.39
C ARG A 367 0.84 -29.69 -0.31
N GLU A 368 0.43 -28.78 0.57
CA GLU A 368 -0.47 -29.10 1.68
C GLU A 368 -1.94 -29.16 1.26
N ARG A 369 -2.37 -28.29 0.35
CA ARG A 369 -3.81 -28.08 0.07
C ARG A 369 -4.25 -28.50 -1.33
N ALA A 370 -3.35 -28.59 -2.30
CA ALA A 370 -3.63 -29.02 -3.67
C ALA A 370 -2.61 -30.08 -4.15
N PRO A 371 -2.45 -31.22 -3.44
CA PRO A 371 -1.38 -32.19 -3.70
C PRO A 371 -1.45 -32.89 -5.06
N ASN A 372 -2.63 -32.95 -5.67
CA ASN A 372 -2.82 -33.57 -6.99
C ASN A 372 -2.59 -32.57 -8.14
N ARG A 373 -2.31 -31.30 -7.82
CA ARG A 373 -2.04 -30.27 -8.82
C ARG A 373 -0.65 -30.48 -9.44
N THR A 374 -0.61 -30.83 -10.72
CA THR A 374 0.63 -31.08 -11.48
C THR A 374 1.04 -29.90 -12.36
N ASN A 375 0.10 -29.28 -13.07
CA ASN A 375 0.37 -28.12 -13.93
C ASN A 375 0.15 -26.82 -13.13
N LEU A 376 1.20 -26.17 -12.63
CA LEU A 376 1.02 -24.92 -11.87
C LEU A 376 0.62 -23.74 -12.78
N ASP A 377 0.91 -23.81 -14.08
CA ASP A 377 0.67 -22.70 -15.02
C ASP A 377 -0.74 -22.68 -15.61
N ASP A 378 -1.60 -23.69 -15.34
CA ASP A 378 -2.96 -23.64 -15.87
C ASP A 378 -3.75 -22.44 -15.34
N SER A 379 -4.34 -21.72 -16.28
CA SER A 379 -4.90 -20.39 -16.08
C SER A 379 -6.03 -20.36 -15.05
N ILE A 380 -6.81 -21.44 -14.95
CA ILE A 380 -7.92 -21.52 -14.00
C ILE A 380 -7.41 -21.68 -12.57
N PHE A 381 -6.27 -22.35 -12.37
CA PHE A 381 -5.62 -22.44 -11.06
C PHE A 381 -4.92 -21.15 -10.68
N GLN A 382 -4.18 -20.55 -11.61
CA GLN A 382 -3.59 -19.22 -11.40
C GLN A 382 -4.67 -18.22 -11.00
N LEU A 383 -5.78 -18.16 -11.76
CA LEU A 383 -6.92 -17.31 -11.43
C LEU A 383 -7.55 -17.67 -10.08
N SER A 384 -7.66 -18.95 -9.72
CA SER A 384 -8.15 -19.34 -8.39
C SER A 384 -7.27 -18.85 -7.25
N ASN A 385 -5.98 -18.63 -7.50
CA ASN A 385 -5.00 -18.13 -6.52
C ASN A 385 -4.87 -16.60 -6.51
N THR A 386 -5.54 -15.91 -7.44
CA THR A 386 -5.59 -14.45 -7.51
C THR A 386 -6.80 -13.92 -6.72
N LYS A 387 -6.56 -13.35 -5.53
CA LYS A 387 -7.61 -12.89 -4.60
C LYS A 387 -7.79 -11.37 -4.69
N PHE A 388 -8.89 -10.94 -5.31
CA PHE A 388 -9.27 -9.54 -5.46
C PHE A 388 -9.89 -9.04 -4.16
N SER A 389 -9.07 -8.50 -3.26
CA SER A 389 -9.45 -8.33 -1.86
C SER A 389 -9.46 -6.88 -1.38
N ILE A 390 -10.23 -6.64 -0.32
CA ILE A 390 -10.10 -5.45 0.53
C ILE A 390 -9.63 -5.94 1.91
N ASN A 391 -8.49 -5.44 2.39
CA ASN A 391 -7.84 -5.88 3.65
C ASN A 391 -7.63 -7.40 3.76
N GLY A 392 -7.42 -8.08 2.63
CA GLY A 392 -7.26 -9.53 2.58
C GLY A 392 -8.57 -10.33 2.68
N PHE A 393 -9.72 -9.68 2.53
CA PHE A 393 -11.02 -10.36 2.46
C PHE A 393 -11.66 -10.20 1.09
N ILE A 394 -12.37 -11.23 0.64
CA ILE A 394 -13.16 -11.22 -0.60
C ILE A 394 -14.66 -11.37 -0.28
N PHE A 395 -15.52 -10.91 -1.19
CA PHE A 395 -16.98 -11.05 -1.13
C PHE A 395 -17.61 -10.58 0.19
N SER A 396 -17.21 -9.40 0.66
CA SER A 396 -17.78 -8.72 1.82
C SER A 396 -17.51 -9.38 3.18
N ASN A 397 -16.34 -10.00 3.36
CA ASN A 397 -15.98 -10.69 4.61
C ASN A 397 -15.22 -9.83 5.65
N ILE A 398 -14.89 -8.56 5.39
CA ILE A 398 -14.31 -7.65 6.40
C ILE A 398 -15.32 -7.41 7.54
N PRO A 399 -14.93 -7.56 8.81
CA PRO A 399 -15.79 -7.26 9.95
C PRO A 399 -15.72 -5.77 10.37
N ASN A 400 -16.73 -5.31 11.11
CA ASN A 400 -16.70 -4.06 11.89
C ASN A 400 -16.46 -2.75 11.11
N LEU A 401 -16.97 -2.61 9.88
CA LEU A 401 -17.07 -1.32 9.20
C LEU A 401 -18.33 -0.57 9.63
N GLU A 402 -18.41 -0.22 10.92
CA GLU A 402 -19.60 0.37 11.52
C GLU A 402 -19.31 1.77 12.07
N MET A 403 -20.24 2.70 11.89
CA MET A 403 -20.18 4.07 12.39
C MET A 403 -21.56 4.53 12.83
N VAL A 404 -21.64 5.68 13.49
CA VAL A 404 -22.91 6.26 13.95
C VAL A 404 -23.21 7.52 13.14
N GLU A 405 -24.48 7.76 12.89
CA GLU A 405 -24.96 9.00 12.27
C GLU A 405 -24.42 10.24 13.02
N GLY A 406 -23.86 11.17 12.26
CA GLY A 406 -23.17 12.37 12.74
C GLY A 406 -21.69 12.18 13.03
N ASP A 407 -21.14 10.96 12.92
CA ASP A 407 -19.70 10.74 13.03
C ASP A 407 -18.94 11.37 11.85
N ILE A 408 -17.76 11.94 12.15
CA ILE A 408 -16.75 12.29 11.14
C ILE A 408 -15.75 11.15 11.04
N ILE A 409 -15.62 10.60 9.83
CA ILE A 409 -14.82 9.41 9.55
C ILE A 409 -13.61 9.80 8.71
N ALA A 410 -12.43 9.33 9.10
CA ALA A 410 -11.25 9.38 8.25
C ALA A 410 -11.03 8.02 7.59
N TRP A 411 -11.11 8.00 6.26
CA TRP A 411 -10.79 6.82 5.46
C TRP A 411 -9.38 6.98 4.88
N TYR A 412 -8.52 5.99 5.18
CA TYR A 412 -7.18 5.86 4.64
C TYR A 412 -7.17 4.72 3.62
N THR A 413 -7.05 5.05 2.34
CA THR A 413 -7.11 4.05 1.26
C THR A 413 -5.73 3.82 0.66
N TYR A 414 -5.39 2.56 0.42
CA TYR A 414 -4.08 2.12 -0.05
C TYR A 414 -4.22 1.18 -1.23
N SER A 415 -3.24 1.20 -2.14
CA SER A 415 -3.05 0.16 -3.15
C SER A 415 -1.58 -0.28 -3.19
N PHE A 416 -1.38 -1.58 -3.39
CA PHE A 416 -0.09 -2.23 -3.52
C PHE A 416 -0.16 -3.29 -4.61
N GLY A 417 0.99 -3.74 -5.10
CA GLY A 417 1.06 -4.91 -5.98
C GLY A 417 1.53 -4.56 -7.39
N SER A 418 0.80 -5.10 -8.36
CA SER A 418 1.17 -5.16 -9.77
C SER A 418 0.48 -4.06 -10.58
N PHE A 419 0.73 -4.02 -11.89
CA PHE A 419 0.01 -3.14 -12.82
C PHE A 419 -1.51 -3.40 -12.91
N ARG A 420 -2.03 -4.47 -12.29
CA ARG A 420 -3.48 -4.72 -12.22
C ARG A 420 -4.13 -4.00 -11.04
N ASP A 421 -3.34 -3.49 -10.10
CA ASP A 421 -3.80 -2.89 -8.84
C ASP A 421 -4.17 -1.40 -8.97
N ILE A 422 -4.90 -1.07 -10.04
CA ILE A 422 -5.62 0.19 -10.20
C ILE A 422 -7.02 0.03 -9.63
N HIS A 423 -7.38 0.84 -8.64
CA HIS A 423 -8.65 0.72 -7.93
C HIS A 423 -9.38 2.05 -7.85
N SER A 424 -10.70 1.98 -8.02
CA SER A 424 -11.63 3.10 -7.91
C SER A 424 -12.64 2.78 -6.80
N ASN A 425 -12.32 3.23 -5.59
CA ASN A 425 -13.04 2.84 -4.38
C ASN A 425 -14.30 3.68 -4.26
N HIS A 426 -15.45 3.11 -4.61
CA HIS A 426 -16.73 3.78 -4.58
C HIS A 426 -17.48 3.53 -3.27
N PHE A 427 -18.00 4.58 -2.64
CA PHE A 427 -18.82 4.53 -1.43
C PHE A 427 -20.27 4.81 -1.78
N HIS A 428 -21.16 3.81 -1.64
CA HIS A 428 -22.59 4.01 -1.86
C HIS A 428 -23.21 4.85 -0.75
N GLY A 429 -24.24 5.63 -1.06
CA GLY A 429 -25.07 6.32 -0.07
C GLY A 429 -24.39 7.46 0.71
N GLN A 430 -23.10 7.72 0.45
CA GLN A 430 -22.30 8.76 1.09
C GLN A 430 -21.38 9.44 0.08
N THR A 431 -20.95 10.65 0.42
CA THR A 431 -19.85 11.33 -0.27
C THR A 431 -18.78 11.67 0.76
N PHE A 432 -17.56 11.96 0.30
CA PHE A 432 -16.47 12.42 1.14
C PHE A 432 -15.88 13.71 0.60
N ILE A 433 -15.11 14.39 1.45
CA ILE A 433 -14.27 15.51 1.06
C ILE A 433 -12.83 15.00 0.91
N LYS A 434 -12.28 15.19 -0.29
CA LYS A 434 -10.86 15.00 -0.56
C LYS A 434 -10.18 16.37 -0.55
N THR A 435 -9.17 16.52 0.29
CA THR A 435 -8.42 17.76 0.42
C THR A 435 -6.97 17.58 -0.02
N SER A 436 -6.62 18.26 -1.10
CA SER A 436 -5.25 18.36 -1.61
C SER A 436 -4.88 19.84 -1.79
N ARG A 437 -4.55 20.29 -3.01
CA ARG A 437 -4.42 21.72 -3.35
C ARG A 437 -5.74 22.47 -3.21
N LEU A 438 -6.83 21.80 -3.58
CA LEU A 438 -8.21 22.26 -3.42
C LEU A 438 -8.97 21.21 -2.59
N SER A 439 -10.11 21.60 -2.03
CA SER A 439 -11.04 20.66 -1.43
C SER A 439 -12.19 20.45 -2.39
N PHE A 440 -12.53 19.20 -2.66
CA PHE A 440 -13.67 18.84 -3.50
C PHE A 440 -14.42 17.66 -2.90
N ARG A 441 -15.69 17.55 -3.30
CA ARG A 441 -16.58 16.46 -2.90
C ARG A 441 -16.57 15.40 -4.00
N ASP A 442 -16.46 14.15 -3.59
CA ASP A 442 -16.44 12.99 -4.48
C ASP A 442 -17.02 11.77 -3.73
N ASP A 443 -17.29 10.69 -4.43
CA ASP A 443 -17.70 9.40 -3.89
C ASP A 443 -16.84 8.23 -4.41
N VAL A 444 -15.84 8.51 -5.25
CA VAL A 444 -14.87 7.52 -5.76
C VAL A 444 -13.43 7.95 -5.44
N VAL A 445 -12.69 7.11 -4.69
CA VAL A 445 -11.25 7.33 -4.45
C VAL A 445 -10.44 6.48 -5.42
N GLY A 446 -9.73 7.13 -6.35
CA GLY A 446 -8.74 6.46 -7.20
C GLY A 446 -7.41 6.22 -6.48
N VAL A 447 -6.95 4.96 -6.45
CA VAL A 447 -5.61 4.57 -5.95
C VAL A 447 -4.92 3.63 -6.93
N VAL A 448 -3.59 3.73 -7.00
CA VAL A 448 -2.71 2.92 -7.86
C VAL A 448 -1.58 2.34 -7.01
N PRO A 449 -0.79 1.37 -7.50
CA PRO A 449 0.23 0.70 -6.69
C PRO A 449 1.22 1.68 -6.07
N GLY A 450 1.38 1.60 -4.76
CA GLY A 450 2.26 2.47 -3.98
C GLY A 450 1.68 3.86 -3.70
N SER A 451 0.43 4.15 -4.08
CA SER A 451 -0.25 5.38 -3.71
C SER A 451 -1.16 5.18 -2.49
N TYR A 452 -1.45 6.28 -1.83
CA TYR A 452 -2.23 6.31 -0.61
C TYR A 452 -3.02 7.62 -0.54
N GLU A 453 -4.27 7.52 -0.12
CA GLU A 453 -5.22 8.62 -0.14
C GLU A 453 -5.94 8.73 1.20
N THR A 454 -6.29 9.95 1.56
CA THR A 454 -7.01 10.25 2.82
C THR A 454 -8.21 11.11 2.50
N VAL A 455 -9.39 10.66 2.91
CA VAL A 455 -10.66 11.37 2.69
C VAL A 455 -11.46 11.43 4.00
N GLU A 456 -12.17 12.54 4.19
CA GLU A 456 -13.05 12.75 5.35
C GLU A 456 -14.52 12.59 4.93
N MET A 457 -15.24 11.71 5.58
CA MET A 457 -16.67 11.46 5.36
C MET A 457 -17.48 11.92 6.57
N PHE A 458 -18.64 12.51 6.34
CA PHE A 458 -19.61 12.84 7.37
C PHE A 458 -20.79 11.86 7.24
N ALA A 459 -21.00 11.00 8.23
CA ALA A 459 -21.99 9.92 8.14
C ALA A 459 -23.41 10.44 8.40
N ASP A 460 -24.17 10.76 7.36
CA ASP A 460 -25.49 11.42 7.45
C ASP A 460 -26.68 10.59 6.92
N ASN A 461 -26.43 9.37 6.46
CA ASN A 461 -27.42 8.53 5.82
C ASN A 461 -27.41 7.14 6.46
N PRO A 462 -28.16 6.93 7.57
CA PRO A 462 -28.24 5.64 8.24
C PRO A 462 -28.65 4.49 7.31
N GLY A 463 -27.98 3.35 7.44
CA GLY A 463 -28.19 2.19 6.58
C GLY A 463 -26.92 1.36 6.39
N THR A 464 -27.06 0.23 5.69
CA THR A 464 -25.93 -0.59 5.25
C THR A 464 -25.66 -0.33 3.78
N TRP A 465 -24.47 0.17 3.48
CA TRP A 465 -24.08 0.65 2.17
C TRP A 465 -22.93 -0.15 1.60
N LEU A 466 -22.89 -0.29 0.28
CA LEU A 466 -21.82 -0.99 -0.41
C LEU A 466 -20.57 -0.09 -0.54
N ILE A 467 -19.40 -0.70 -0.39
CA ILE A 467 -18.10 -0.16 -0.77
C ILE A 467 -17.39 -1.16 -1.68
N HIS A 468 -16.94 -0.73 -2.85
CA HIS A 468 -16.30 -1.64 -3.81
C HIS A 468 -15.34 -0.94 -4.75
N CYS A 469 -14.47 -1.73 -5.40
CA CYS A 469 -13.74 -1.23 -6.56
C CYS A 469 -14.70 -1.13 -7.76
N HIS A 470 -14.70 -0.02 -8.47
CA HIS A 470 -15.62 0.22 -9.59
C HIS A 470 -15.14 -0.42 -10.91
N LEU A 471 -13.95 -1.04 -10.93
CA LEU A 471 -13.54 -1.90 -12.04
C LEU A 471 -14.37 -3.19 -12.02
N GLY A 472 -15.09 -3.45 -13.13
CA GLY A 472 -16.08 -4.54 -13.21
C GLY A 472 -15.51 -5.93 -12.89
N LEU A 473 -14.28 -6.22 -13.33
CA LEU A 473 -13.59 -7.47 -13.00
C LEU A 473 -13.26 -7.55 -11.50
N HIS A 474 -12.76 -6.48 -10.89
CA HIS A 474 -12.36 -6.49 -9.48
C HIS A 474 -13.58 -6.71 -8.59
N MET A 475 -14.68 -6.00 -8.87
CA MET A 475 -15.95 -6.17 -8.17
C MET A 475 -16.49 -7.60 -8.29
N SER A 476 -16.59 -8.13 -9.52
CA SER A 476 -17.15 -9.46 -9.77
C SER A 476 -16.28 -10.59 -9.18
N ALA A 477 -14.98 -10.37 -9.08
CA ALA A 477 -14.02 -11.27 -8.45
C ALA A 477 -13.96 -11.17 -6.91
N GLY A 478 -14.72 -10.25 -6.30
CA GLY A 478 -14.93 -10.20 -4.85
C GLY A 478 -14.37 -8.98 -4.14
N MET A 479 -13.86 -7.96 -4.84
CA MET A 479 -13.34 -6.72 -4.25
C MET A 479 -14.48 -5.75 -3.89
N LEU A 480 -15.31 -6.19 -2.94
CA LEU A 480 -16.46 -5.47 -2.44
C LEU A 480 -16.71 -5.79 -0.95
N ASN A 481 -17.34 -4.86 -0.25
CA ASN A 481 -17.81 -5.02 1.11
C ASN A 481 -18.99 -4.09 1.42
N THR A 482 -19.55 -4.19 2.61
CA THR A 482 -20.53 -3.26 3.15
C THR A 482 -19.96 -2.51 4.35
N TYR A 483 -20.41 -1.26 4.54
CA TYR A 483 -20.23 -0.52 5.78
C TYR A 483 -21.61 -0.08 6.30
N THR A 484 -21.76 0.08 7.61
CA THR A 484 -23.06 0.40 8.23
C THR A 484 -22.99 1.70 9.02
N ILE A 485 -23.92 2.60 8.74
CA ILE A 485 -24.19 3.80 9.51
C ILE A 485 -25.40 3.51 10.39
N LEU A 486 -25.18 3.40 11.69
CA LEU A 486 -26.22 3.20 12.69
C LEU A 486 -26.95 4.54 12.95
N PRO A 487 -28.29 4.54 13.06
CA PRO A 487 -29.02 5.75 13.42
C PRO A 487 -28.60 6.22 14.82
N ARG A 488 -28.48 7.54 15.01
CA ARG A 488 -28.11 8.05 16.33
C ARG A 488 -29.32 7.99 17.26
N ASN A 489 -29.22 7.24 18.34
CA ASN A 489 -30.31 7.19 19.32
C ASN A 489 -30.39 8.55 20.05
N HIS A 490 -31.48 9.30 19.87
CA HIS A 490 -31.63 10.67 20.39
C HIS A 490 -31.43 10.77 21.92
N THR A 491 -31.74 9.70 22.65
CA THR A 491 -31.57 9.64 24.11
C THR A 491 -30.09 9.55 24.52
N GLU A 492 -29.26 8.81 23.78
CA GLU A 492 -27.82 8.73 24.02
C GLU A 492 -27.11 10.02 23.60
N ALA A 493 -27.55 10.66 22.52
CA ALA A 493 -27.01 11.95 22.08
C ALA A 493 -27.21 13.06 23.13
N LEU A 494 -28.37 13.09 23.79
CA LEU A 494 -28.66 14.03 24.89
C LEU A 494 -27.78 13.76 26.12
N ILE A 495 -27.52 12.49 26.44
CA ILE A 495 -26.62 12.10 27.54
C ILE A 495 -25.17 12.50 27.20
N GLU A 496 -24.71 12.29 25.97
CA GLU A 496 -23.36 12.64 25.53
C GLU A 496 -23.13 14.16 25.53
N LEU A 497 -24.13 14.94 25.12
CA LEU A 497 -24.11 16.41 25.21
C LEU A 497 -24.08 16.91 26.66
N ALA A 498 -24.87 16.28 27.54
CA ALA A 498 -24.87 16.57 28.97
C ALA A 498 -23.53 16.21 29.63
N LEU A 499 -22.89 15.11 29.23
CA LEU A 499 -21.56 14.68 29.72
C LEU A 499 -20.43 15.57 29.20
N LYS A 500 -20.57 16.18 28.02
CA LYS A 500 -19.61 17.15 27.45
C LYS A 500 -19.79 18.58 27.98
N GLY A 501 -20.67 18.80 28.96
CA GLY A 501 -20.85 20.08 29.64
C GLY A 501 -21.60 21.15 28.85
N TYR A 502 -22.26 20.78 27.76
CA TYR A 502 -23.15 21.68 27.03
C TYR A 502 -24.56 21.56 27.64
N HIS A 503 -24.95 22.52 28.47
CA HIS A 503 -26.34 22.64 28.90
C HIS A 503 -27.18 23.19 27.74
N VAL A 504 -28.27 22.49 27.41
CA VAL A 504 -29.29 22.91 26.43
C VAL A 504 -30.09 24.09 26.98
#